data_AF-A0A2V3HN77-F1
#
_entry.id   AF-A0A2V3HN77-F1
#
_cell.length_a   1.000
_cell.length_b   1.000
_cell.length_c   1.000
_cell.angle_alpha   90.00
_cell.angle_beta   90.00
_cell.angle_gamma   90.00
#
_symmetry.space_group_name_H-M   'P 1'
#
loop_
_entity.id
_entity.type
_entity.pdbx_description
1 polymer ?
#
loop_
_entity_poly.entity_id
_entity_poly.type
_entity_poly.pdbx_seq_one_letter_code
_entity_poly.pdbx_strand_id
1 'polypeptide(L)'
;MAAPPAAEAPAAPAPDAADGDGGGGLVDMLFKFDGTIGRKEWWVCAIVTSIVVMVTAWLIRLIAGFTVDELSYLAFIPCLAMLWIFIALDVKRLRDRGKEGKMLVLPIIIIPWGFVECGFLPSKD
;
A
#
# COMPACT_ATOMS: atom_id res chain seq x y z
N MET A 1 -38.50 -44.40 -20.45
CA MET A 1 -38.88 -42.98 -20.42
C MET A 1 -38.03 -42.32 -19.36
N ALA A 2 -37.04 -41.53 -19.78
CA ALA A 2 -36.01 -40.97 -18.90
C ALA A 2 -36.60 -39.82 -18.07
N ALA A 3 -36.27 -39.79 -16.77
CA ALA A 3 -36.62 -38.71 -15.86
C ALA A 3 -35.93 -37.39 -16.28
N PRO A 4 -36.58 -36.23 -16.11
CA PRO A 4 -35.96 -34.94 -16.42
C PRO A 4 -34.82 -34.61 -15.43
N PRO A 5 -33.75 -33.91 -15.88
CA PRO A 5 -32.62 -33.54 -15.03
C PRO A 5 -33.06 -32.53 -13.96
N ALA A 6 -32.54 -32.74 -12.75
CA ALA A 6 -32.83 -31.94 -11.57
C ALA A 6 -32.51 -30.45 -11.80
N ALA A 7 -33.46 -29.61 -11.42
CA ALA A 7 -33.33 -28.15 -11.44
C ALA A 7 -32.14 -27.72 -10.56
N GLU A 8 -31.26 -26.94 -11.17
CA GLU A 8 -30.10 -26.29 -10.55
C GLU A 8 -30.59 -25.34 -9.45
N ALA A 9 -30.28 -25.69 -8.19
CA ALA A 9 -30.55 -24.81 -7.05
C ALA A 9 -29.63 -23.58 -7.14
N PRO A 10 -30.14 -22.35 -6.91
CA PRO A 10 -29.30 -21.16 -6.91
C PRO A 10 -28.25 -21.28 -5.79
N ALA A 11 -26.99 -21.19 -6.18
CA ALA A 11 -25.86 -21.14 -5.26
C ALA A 11 -26.08 -20.03 -4.24
N ALA A 12 -26.15 -20.43 -2.96
CA ALA A 12 -26.15 -19.54 -1.82
C ALA A 12 -24.94 -18.57 -1.90
N PRO A 13 -25.08 -17.33 -1.42
CA PRO A 13 -24.04 -16.31 -1.53
C PRO A 13 -22.78 -16.77 -0.81
N ALA A 14 -21.62 -16.54 -1.45
CA ALA A 14 -20.31 -16.82 -0.89
C ALA A 14 -20.20 -16.15 0.50
N PRO A 15 -19.79 -16.89 1.55
CA PRO A 15 -19.56 -16.32 2.85
C PRO A 15 -18.43 -15.28 2.77
N ASP A 16 -18.84 -14.04 2.95
CA ASP A 16 -18.23 -13.00 3.76
C ASP A 16 -16.70 -12.98 3.82
N ALA A 17 -16.18 -11.91 3.22
CA ALA A 17 -14.87 -11.37 3.48
C ALA A 17 -14.71 -11.02 4.97
N ALA A 18 -14.28 -11.98 5.76
CA ALA A 18 -13.57 -11.80 7.02
C ALA A 18 -12.91 -13.14 7.35
N ASP A 19 -11.57 -13.14 7.42
CA ASP A 19 -10.79 -13.81 8.48
C ASP A 19 -9.39 -14.16 7.98
N GLY A 20 -8.40 -13.58 8.65
CA GLY A 20 -6.98 -13.78 8.40
C GLY A 20 -6.11 -13.08 9.42
N ASP A 21 -6.35 -13.38 10.70
CA ASP A 21 -5.42 -13.13 11.81
C ASP A 21 -4.03 -13.74 11.53
N GLY A 22 -2.99 -13.03 11.95
CA GLY A 22 -1.60 -13.43 11.83
C GLY A 22 -0.72 -12.20 11.89
N GLY A 23 0.17 -12.14 12.87
CA GLY A 23 1.09 -11.01 13.15
C GLY A 23 2.04 -10.57 12.02
N GLY A 24 1.81 -11.01 10.77
CA GLY A 24 2.42 -10.51 9.55
C GLY A 24 1.56 -9.53 8.73
N GLY A 25 0.26 -9.36 9.01
CA GLY A 25 -0.67 -8.66 8.12
C GLY A 25 -0.25 -7.24 7.70
N LEU A 26 0.06 -6.37 8.66
CA LEU A 26 0.45 -4.97 8.39
C LEU A 26 1.90 -4.84 7.90
N VAL A 27 2.81 -5.63 8.46
CA VAL A 27 4.23 -5.58 8.09
C VAL A 27 4.43 -6.12 6.68
N ASP A 28 3.77 -7.22 6.31
CA ASP A 28 3.80 -7.75 4.96
C ASP A 28 3.11 -6.82 3.96
N MET A 29 2.05 -6.13 4.40
CA MET A 29 1.40 -5.11 3.59
C MET A 29 2.32 -3.92 3.29
N LEU A 30 3.11 -3.47 4.27
CA LEU A 30 3.95 -2.27 4.16
C LEU A 30 5.35 -2.53 3.58
N PHE A 31 5.91 -3.73 3.79
CA PHE A 31 7.32 -4.00 3.49
C PHE A 31 7.57 -5.06 2.41
N LYS A 32 6.61 -5.95 2.13
CA LYS A 32 6.74 -6.90 1.01
C LYS A 32 6.17 -6.31 -0.27
N PHE A 33 6.68 -6.77 -1.41
CA PHE A 33 6.19 -6.43 -2.75
C PHE A 33 5.13 -7.42 -3.27
N ASP A 34 4.59 -8.28 -2.41
CA ASP A 34 3.62 -9.31 -2.77
C ASP A 34 2.18 -8.85 -2.50
N GLY A 35 1.26 -9.29 -3.36
CA GLY A 35 -0.16 -8.91 -3.34
C GLY A 35 -0.54 -7.79 -4.30
N THR A 36 -1.84 -7.51 -4.32
CA THR A 36 -2.50 -6.39 -5.02
C THR A 36 -3.20 -5.53 -3.97
N ILE A 37 -3.24 -4.22 -4.20
CA ILE A 37 -3.85 -3.27 -3.26
C ILE A 37 -4.86 -2.40 -4.00
N GLY A 38 -6.05 -2.26 -3.42
CA GLY A 38 -7.09 -1.40 -3.94
C GLY A 38 -6.79 0.08 -3.72
N ARG A 39 -7.55 0.96 -4.38
CA ARG A 39 -7.37 2.43 -4.24
C ARG A 39 -7.54 2.91 -2.79
N LYS A 40 -8.56 2.41 -2.09
CA LYS A 40 -8.87 2.84 -0.70
C LYS A 40 -7.74 2.46 0.24
N GLU A 41 -7.27 1.23 0.16
CA GLU A 41 -6.16 0.73 0.97
C GLU A 41 -4.86 1.49 0.68
N TRP A 42 -4.56 1.79 -0.60
CA TRP A 42 -3.40 2.61 -0.96
C TRP A 42 -3.45 3.99 -0.30
N TRP A 43 -4.60 4.68 -0.33
CA TRP A 43 -4.76 5.97 0.34
C TRP A 43 -4.66 5.87 1.86
N VAL A 44 -5.28 4.86 2.47
CA VAL A 44 -5.18 4.65 3.93
C VAL A 44 -3.72 4.43 4.33
N CYS A 45 -3.00 3.52 3.67
CA CYS A 45 -1.59 3.27 3.96
C CYS A 45 -0.74 4.51 3.70
N ALA A 46 -0.89 5.18 2.56
CA ALA A 46 -0.14 6.38 2.23
C ALA A 46 -0.34 7.51 3.25
N ILE A 47 -1.59 7.77 3.65
CA ILE A 47 -1.92 8.81 4.64
C ILE A 47 -1.37 8.44 6.01
N VAL A 48 -1.62 7.22 6.49
CA VAL A 48 -1.17 6.76 7.81
C VAL A 48 0.37 6.81 7.89
N THR A 49 1.07 6.27 6.89
CA THR A 49 2.54 6.32 6.85
C THR A 49 3.05 7.76 6.81
N SER A 50 2.42 8.64 6.01
CA SER A 50 2.81 10.06 5.95
C SER A 50 2.65 10.77 7.30
N ILE A 51 1.55 10.54 8.01
CA ILE A 51 1.30 11.13 9.32
C ILE A 51 2.34 10.64 10.33
N VAL A 52 2.58 9.33 10.40
CA VAL A 52 3.56 8.72 11.32
C VAL A 52 4.96 9.30 11.09
N VAL A 53 5.39 9.39 9.82
CA VAL A 53 6.71 9.92 9.47
C VAL A 53 6.80 11.42 9.78
N MET A 54 5.75 12.18 9.50
CA MET A 54 5.72 13.62 9.78
C MET A 54 5.82 13.90 11.28
N VAL A 55 5.04 13.18 12.10
CA VAL A 55 5.11 13.29 13.57
C VAL A 55 6.49 12.87 14.07
N THR A 56 7.02 11.75 13.59
CA THR A 56 8.35 11.26 14.00
C THR A 56 9.46 12.24 13.65
N ALA A 57 9.48 12.77 12.42
CA ALA A 57 10.47 13.75 11.98
C ALA A 57 10.35 15.07 12.75
N TRP A 58 9.13 15.49 13.07
CA TRP A 58 8.90 16.68 13.89
C TRP A 58 9.43 16.51 15.32
N LEU A 59 9.17 15.36 15.95
CA LEU A 59 9.69 15.04 17.28
C LEU A 59 11.23 15.01 17.30
N ILE A 60 11.86 14.38 16.31
CA ILE A 60 13.33 14.34 16.20
C ILE A 60 13.91 15.75 16.11
N ARG A 61 13.32 16.60 15.27
CA ARG A 61 13.77 18.00 15.11
C ARG A 61 13.55 18.84 16.35
N LEU A 62 12.42 18.65 17.04
CA LEU A 62 12.14 19.32 18.30
C LEU A 62 13.19 18.97 19.35
N ILE A 63 13.52 17.68 19.51
CA ILE A 63 14.55 17.21 20.45
C ILE A 63 15.94 17.72 20.05
N ALA A 64 16.28 17.68 18.77
CA ALA A 64 17.56 18.19 18.26
C ALA A 64 17.74 19.69 18.58
N GLY A 65 16.69 20.49 18.42
CA GLY A 65 16.71 21.92 18.77
C GLY A 65 16.92 22.24 20.26
N PHE A 66 16.74 21.25 21.16
CA PHE A 66 17.05 21.37 22.58
C PHE A 66 18.39 20.73 22.98
N THR A 67 19.10 20.08 22.06
CA THR A 67 20.28 19.27 22.36
C THR A 67 21.47 19.62 21.47
N VAL A 68 21.50 19.09 20.25
CA VAL A 68 22.58 19.20 19.27
C VAL A 68 21.98 19.14 17.87
N ASP A 69 22.30 20.13 17.04
CA ASP A 69 21.70 20.29 15.71
C ASP A 69 21.98 19.09 14.79
N GLU A 70 23.09 18.38 14.97
CA GLU A 70 23.44 17.19 14.20
C GLU A 70 22.46 16.02 14.42
N LEU A 71 21.72 15.97 15.54
CA LEU A 71 20.67 14.97 15.72
C LEU A 71 19.52 15.15 14.72
N SER A 72 19.39 16.32 14.09
CA SER A 72 18.39 16.57 13.04
C SER A 72 18.56 15.61 11.85
N TYR A 73 19.77 15.11 11.60
CA TYR A 73 20.04 14.15 10.52
C TYR A 73 19.37 12.79 10.77
N LEU A 74 19.01 12.43 12.00
CA LEU A 74 18.23 11.20 12.27
C LEU A 74 16.84 11.24 11.62
N ALA A 75 16.30 12.43 11.32
CA ALA A 75 15.02 12.55 10.63
C ALA A 75 15.04 11.97 9.21
N PHE A 76 16.20 11.73 8.61
CA PHE A 76 16.30 11.04 7.32
C PHE A 76 15.94 9.56 7.39
N ILE A 77 16.13 8.90 8.55
CA ILE A 77 15.81 7.48 8.73
C ILE A 77 14.32 7.20 8.49
N PRO A 78 13.36 7.87 9.15
CA PRO A 78 11.94 7.64 8.88
C PRO A 78 11.55 8.08 7.47
N CYS A 79 12.21 9.06 6.86
CA CYS A 79 11.98 9.43 5.46
C CYS A 79 12.40 8.33 4.48
N LEU A 80 13.51 7.64 4.72
CA LEU A 80 13.94 6.50 3.90
C LEU A 80 13.00 5.30 4.07
N ALA A 81 12.54 5.05 5.29
CA ALA A 81 11.52 4.03 5.56
C ALA A 81 10.21 4.35 4.83
N MET A 82 9.78 5.62 4.86
CA MET A 82 8.62 6.10 4.10
C MET A 82 8.79 5.80 2.61
N LEU A 83 9.91 6.19 2.03
CA LEU A 83 10.20 5.96 0.61
C LEU A 83 10.06 4.48 0.25
N TRP A 84 10.61 3.57 1.06
CA TRP A 84 10.48 2.13 0.85
C TRP A 84 9.01 1.66 0.85
N ILE A 85 8.22 2.12 1.82
CA ILE A 85 6.80 1.77 1.94
C ILE A 85 6.02 2.26 0.72
N PHE A 86 6.26 3.49 0.26
CA PHE A 86 5.61 4.03 -0.94
C PHE A 86 5.93 3.19 -2.19
N ILE A 87 7.18 2.79 -2.36
CA ILE A 87 7.59 1.90 -3.46
C ILE A 87 6.83 0.57 -3.35
N ALA A 88 6.74 -0.03 -2.16
CA ALA A 88 6.03 -1.30 -1.95
C ALA A 88 4.53 -1.19 -2.30
N LEU A 89 3.86 -0.12 -1.85
CA LEU A 89 2.46 0.15 -2.14
C LEU A 89 2.23 0.37 -3.64
N ASP A 90 3.10 1.12 -4.29
CA ASP A 90 2.99 1.43 -5.72
C ASP A 90 3.20 0.18 -6.58
N VAL A 91 4.10 -0.74 -6.21
CA VAL A 91 4.29 -2.03 -6.92
C VAL A 91 3.01 -2.86 -6.87
N LYS A 92 2.37 -2.94 -5.70
CA LYS A 92 1.11 -3.68 -5.53
C LYS A 92 -0.02 -3.03 -6.32
N ARG A 93 -0.07 -1.70 -6.37
CA ARG A 93 -1.10 -0.94 -7.10
C ARG A 93 -0.92 -1.07 -8.61
N LEU A 94 0.31 -1.08 -9.10
CA LEU A 94 0.61 -1.33 -10.52
C LEU A 94 0.24 -2.75 -10.92
N ARG A 95 0.50 -3.73 -10.03
CA ARG A 95 0.09 -5.13 -10.25
C ARG A 95 -1.43 -5.26 -10.34
N ASP A 96 -2.17 -4.56 -9.49
CA ASP A 96 -3.64 -4.48 -9.56
C ASP A 96 -4.15 -3.91 -10.90
N ARG A 97 -3.33 -3.11 -11.60
CA ARG A 97 -3.66 -2.57 -12.94
C ARG A 97 -3.17 -3.45 -14.09
N GLY A 98 -2.72 -4.68 -13.80
CA GLY A 98 -2.20 -5.61 -14.80
C GLY A 98 -0.83 -5.22 -15.36
N LYS A 99 -0.09 -4.32 -14.69
CA LYS A 99 1.27 -3.94 -15.08
C LYS A 99 2.27 -4.79 -14.31
N GLU A 100 3.33 -5.26 -14.99
CA GLU A 100 4.42 -5.96 -14.31
C GLU A 100 5.06 -5.03 -13.26
N GLY A 101 5.36 -5.54 -12.06
CA GLY A 101 5.89 -4.73 -10.96
C GLY A 101 7.22 -3.99 -11.27
N LYS A 102 7.94 -4.44 -12.31
CA LYS A 102 9.14 -3.78 -12.85
C LYS A 102 8.84 -2.46 -13.57
N MET A 103 7.58 -2.25 -13.96
CA MET A 103 7.11 -1.03 -14.61
C MET A 103 6.90 0.12 -13.63
N LEU A 104 7.21 -0.08 -12.33
CA LEU A 104 7.35 0.95 -11.31
C LEU A 104 8.49 1.94 -11.57
N VAL A 105 9.50 1.51 -12.34
CA VAL A 105 10.63 2.39 -12.72
C VAL A 105 10.16 3.59 -13.55
N LEU A 106 9.13 3.42 -14.40
CA LEU A 106 8.55 4.49 -15.21
C LEU A 106 7.85 5.59 -14.37
N PRO A 107 6.91 5.27 -13.45
CA PRO A 107 6.28 6.26 -12.59
C PRO A 107 7.22 6.86 -11.53
N ILE A 108 8.28 6.15 -11.10
CA ILE A 108 9.33 6.72 -10.23
C ILE A 108 10.21 7.71 -10.98
N ILE A 109 10.54 7.47 -12.26
CA ILE A 109 11.29 8.42 -13.09
C ILE A 109 10.41 9.62 -13.46
N ILE A 110 9.11 9.41 -13.62
CA ILE A 110 8.13 10.45 -13.94
C ILE A 110 7.38 10.85 -12.66
N ILE A 111 8.07 11.45 -11.69
CA ILE A 111 7.41 12.19 -10.61
C ILE A 111 6.83 13.47 -11.23
N PRO A 112 5.52 13.79 -11.11
CA PRO A 112 4.51 13.26 -10.17
C PRO A 112 3.52 12.23 -10.75
N TRP A 113 3.72 11.77 -11.98
CA TRP A 113 2.79 10.87 -12.67
C TRP A 113 2.55 9.55 -11.94
N GLY A 114 3.55 9.02 -11.23
CA GLY A 114 3.37 7.84 -10.37
C GLY A 114 2.30 8.02 -9.30
N PHE A 115 2.25 9.19 -8.66
CA PHE A 115 1.23 9.51 -7.66
C PHE A 115 -0.16 9.64 -8.28
N VAL A 116 -0.25 10.23 -9.48
CA VAL A 116 -1.52 10.37 -10.22
C VAL A 116 -2.04 9.00 -10.67
N GLU A 117 -1.15 8.18 -11.22
CA GLU A 117 -1.46 6.87 -11.77
C GLU A 117 -1.83 5.84 -10.69
N CYS A 118 -1.14 5.86 -9.55
CA CYS A 118 -1.46 4.99 -8.41
C CYS A 118 -2.66 5.49 -7.59
N GLY A 119 -2.75 6.79 -7.35
CA GLY A 119 -3.74 7.39 -6.44
C GLY A 119 -5.11 7.70 -7.04
N PHE A 120 -5.17 8.11 -8.32
CA PHE A 120 -6.40 8.65 -8.93
C PHE A 120 -7.02 7.77 -10.02
N LEU A 121 -6.27 6.85 -10.63
CA LEU A 121 -6.82 6.00 -11.70
C LEU A 121 -7.56 4.76 -11.15
N PRO A 122 -8.67 4.33 -11.78
CA PRO A 122 -9.37 3.11 -11.41
C PRO A 122 -8.53 1.85 -11.66
N SER A 123 -8.82 0.77 -10.93
CA SER A 123 -8.42 -0.58 -11.34
C SER A 123 -9.07 -0.88 -12.69
N LYS A 124 -8.34 -1.57 -13.58
CA LYS A 124 -8.95 -2.12 -14.79
C LYS A 124 -9.62 -3.42 -14.35
N ASP A 125 -10.95 -3.43 -14.31
CA ASP A 125 -11.73 -4.67 -14.28
C ASP A 125 -11.47 -5.50 -15.55
#